data_AF-V9DB58-F1
#
_entry.id   AF-V9DB58-F1
#
_cell.length_a   1.000
_cell.length_b   1.000
_cell.length_c   1.000
_cell.angle_alpha   90.00
_cell.angle_beta   90.00
_cell.angle_gamma   90.00
#
_symmetry.space_group_name_H-M   'P 1'
#
loop_
_entity.id
_entity.type
_entity.pdbx_description
1 polymer ?
#
loop_
_entity_poly.entity_id
_entity_poly.type
_entity_poly.pdbx_seq_one_letter_code
_entity_poly.pdbx_strand_id
1 'polypeptide(L)'
;MPPARGSKRSSSSGGPWTSTRVLNSSSPIVGADIHAFLIAAVSRWNVASDSYTEAEKRLLIDSLPLAYRKYELDHEGRLKCPLPTEFVLDDPYLKAATQRFKNDIAEGYYEKTWQNQARRAMHDRRDGKFDAFLQEQAEETFGEPRLDGDNVADGSGDADLESSDGEWRANPAKAKHIGHGEHAIEQPQVLRQKRKI
;
A
#
# COMPACT_ATOMS: atom_id res chain seq x y z
N MET A 1 -31.15 26.04 -51.82
CA MET A 1 -30.75 24.89 -50.98
C MET A 1 -29.74 25.38 -49.95
N PRO A 2 -29.91 25.18 -48.64
CA PRO A 2 -28.89 25.57 -47.67
C PRO A 2 -27.81 24.47 -47.55
N PRO A 3 -26.53 24.81 -47.32
CA PRO A 3 -25.47 23.82 -47.15
C PRO A 3 -25.53 23.18 -45.76
N ALA A 4 -25.44 21.85 -45.72
CA ALA A 4 -25.38 21.07 -44.49
C ALA A 4 -24.10 21.39 -43.71
N ARG A 5 -24.23 21.75 -42.43
CA ARG A 5 -23.09 21.92 -41.53
C ARG A 5 -22.50 20.55 -41.22
N GLY A 6 -21.33 20.27 -41.77
CA GLY A 6 -20.51 19.15 -41.34
C GLY A 6 -20.08 19.36 -39.89
N SER A 7 -20.61 18.53 -38.98
CA SER A 7 -20.18 18.48 -37.59
C SER A 7 -18.72 18.01 -37.56
N LYS A 8 -17.79 18.95 -37.36
CA LYS A 8 -16.38 18.63 -37.11
C LYS A 8 -16.32 17.85 -35.80
N ARG A 9 -16.19 16.52 -35.89
CA ARG A 9 -15.80 15.69 -34.74
C ARG A 9 -14.40 16.13 -34.36
N SER A 10 -14.28 16.93 -33.30
CA SER A 10 -13.00 17.14 -32.63
C SER A 10 -12.61 15.80 -31.99
N SER A 11 -11.96 14.92 -32.76
CA SER A 11 -11.26 13.77 -32.20
C SER A 11 -10.05 14.31 -31.46
N SER A 12 -10.24 14.71 -30.19
CA SER A 12 -9.10 14.83 -29.27
C SER A 12 -8.37 13.49 -29.33
N SER A 13 -7.10 13.51 -29.69
CA SER A 13 -6.26 12.37 -30.05
C SER A 13 -5.99 11.36 -28.92
N GLY A 14 -6.77 11.39 -27.84
CA GLY A 14 -6.74 10.42 -26.76
C GLY A 14 -8.17 9.98 -26.49
N GLY A 15 -8.52 8.77 -26.93
CA GLY A 15 -9.77 8.14 -26.54
C GLY A 15 -9.89 8.00 -25.02
N PRO A 16 -11.05 7.59 -24.51
CA PRO A 16 -11.26 7.45 -23.07
C PRO A 16 -10.31 6.46 -22.36
N TRP A 17 -9.64 5.59 -23.12
CA TRP A 17 -8.82 4.47 -22.64
C TRP A 17 -7.31 4.73 -22.68
N THR A 18 -6.86 5.99 -22.75
CA THR A 18 -5.43 6.30 -22.67
C THR A 18 -4.89 6.07 -21.26
N SER A 19 -3.62 5.66 -21.14
CA SER A 19 -2.92 5.47 -19.85
C SER A 19 -3.04 6.69 -18.92
N THR A 20 -3.03 7.90 -19.49
CA THR A 20 -3.18 9.17 -18.75
C THR A 20 -4.58 9.42 -18.21
N ARG A 21 -5.62 8.77 -18.74
CA ARG A 21 -7.02 9.02 -18.41
C ARG A 21 -7.70 7.84 -17.74
N VAL A 22 -7.20 6.63 -17.95
CA VAL A 22 -7.82 5.38 -17.48
C VAL A 22 -7.87 5.27 -15.94
N LEU A 23 -6.94 5.93 -15.23
CA LEU A 23 -6.89 5.94 -13.76
C LEU A 23 -7.49 7.18 -13.12
N ASN A 24 -8.16 8.04 -13.89
CA ASN A 24 -8.81 9.23 -13.33
C ASN A 24 -10.22 8.90 -12.86
N SER A 25 -10.73 9.69 -11.91
CA SER A 25 -12.11 9.61 -11.39
C SER A 25 -13.19 9.71 -12.48
N SER A 26 -12.91 10.45 -13.56
CA SER A 26 -13.79 10.59 -14.73
C SER A 26 -13.65 9.49 -15.79
N SER A 27 -12.88 8.44 -15.52
CA SER A 27 -12.66 7.35 -16.48
C SER A 27 -13.91 6.45 -16.61
N PRO A 28 -14.16 5.88 -17.80
CA PRO A 28 -15.28 4.95 -17.97
C PRO A 28 -15.06 3.59 -17.31
N ILE A 29 -13.88 3.33 -16.73
CA ILE A 29 -13.57 2.06 -16.07
C ILE A 29 -14.46 1.82 -14.84
N VAL A 30 -14.94 2.90 -14.21
CA VAL A 30 -15.88 2.85 -13.07
C VAL A 30 -17.22 2.24 -13.50
N GLY A 31 -17.67 2.49 -14.73
CA GLY A 31 -18.89 1.90 -15.28
C GLY A 31 -18.68 0.54 -15.96
N ALA A 32 -17.44 0.19 -16.30
CA ALA A 32 -17.14 -1.01 -17.06
C ALA A 32 -17.20 -2.29 -16.21
N ASP A 33 -17.52 -3.41 -16.86
CA ASP A 33 -17.38 -4.75 -16.30
C ASP A 33 -15.94 -5.26 -16.51
N ILE A 34 -15.08 -4.88 -15.58
CA ILE A 34 -13.66 -5.28 -15.57
C ILE A 34 -13.53 -6.79 -15.38
N HIS A 35 -14.43 -7.42 -14.63
CA HIS A 35 -14.36 -8.85 -14.34
C HIS A 35 -14.61 -9.66 -15.61
N ALA A 36 -15.69 -9.36 -16.35
CA ALA A 36 -15.96 -9.97 -17.65
C ALA A 36 -14.83 -9.71 -18.65
N PHE A 37 -14.24 -8.51 -18.62
CA PHE A 37 -13.08 -8.19 -19.45
C PHE A 37 -11.87 -9.08 -19.13
N LEU A 38 -11.54 -9.30 -17.85
CA LEU A 38 -10.43 -10.18 -17.45
C LEU A 38 -10.65 -11.62 -17.89
N ILE A 39 -11.87 -12.14 -17.77
CA ILE A 39 -12.23 -13.47 -18.26
C ILE A 39 -11.98 -13.55 -19.77
N ALA A 40 -12.51 -12.58 -20.53
CA ALA A 40 -12.31 -12.54 -21.97
C ALA A 40 -10.82 -12.44 -22.36
N ALA A 41 -10.01 -11.68 -21.60
CA ALA A 41 -8.58 -11.56 -21.82
C ALA A 41 -7.84 -12.90 -21.63
N VAL A 42 -8.15 -13.64 -20.55
CA VAL A 42 -7.54 -14.94 -20.28
C VAL A 42 -8.02 -16.00 -21.26
N SER A 43 -9.31 -16.06 -21.57
CA SER A 43 -9.85 -17.04 -22.52
C SER A 43 -9.35 -16.82 -23.95
N ARG A 44 -9.03 -15.56 -24.33
CA ARG A 44 -8.51 -15.21 -25.66
C ARG A 44 -6.98 -15.21 -25.74
N TRP A 45 -6.30 -15.71 -24.72
CA TRP A 45 -4.83 -15.69 -24.64
C TRP A 45 -4.15 -16.45 -25.79
N ASN A 46 -4.70 -17.59 -26.20
CA ASN A 46 -4.13 -18.46 -27.25
C ASN A 46 -4.80 -18.30 -28.63
N VAL A 47 -5.77 -17.39 -28.77
CA VAL A 47 -6.47 -17.21 -30.05
C VAL A 47 -5.54 -16.47 -31.03
N ALA A 48 -5.30 -17.08 -32.20
CA ALA A 48 -4.20 -16.75 -33.11
C ALA A 48 -4.32 -15.41 -33.87
N SER A 49 -5.42 -14.65 -33.75
CA SER A 49 -5.61 -13.40 -34.51
C SER A 49 -5.63 -12.16 -33.60
N ASP A 50 -4.46 -11.63 -33.24
CA ASP A 50 -4.30 -10.24 -32.78
C ASP A 50 -4.63 -9.87 -31.32
N SER A 51 -4.76 -10.81 -30.37
CA SER A 51 -5.02 -10.42 -28.97
C SER A 51 -3.78 -9.88 -28.24
N TYR A 52 -2.65 -10.61 -28.28
CA TYR A 52 -1.41 -10.22 -27.60
C TYR A 52 -0.17 -10.71 -28.36
N THR A 53 0.80 -9.82 -28.54
CA THR A 53 2.16 -10.18 -28.98
C THR A 53 2.88 -10.97 -27.89
N GLU A 54 3.90 -11.74 -28.26
CA GLU A 54 4.67 -12.53 -27.30
C GLU A 54 5.39 -11.66 -26.25
N ALA A 55 5.82 -10.46 -26.63
CA ALA A 55 6.41 -9.48 -25.71
C ALA A 55 5.39 -8.96 -24.69
N GLU A 56 4.16 -8.67 -25.13
CA GLU A 56 3.07 -8.26 -24.22
C GLU A 56 2.67 -9.38 -23.28
N LYS A 57 2.62 -10.63 -23.76
CA LYS A 57 2.38 -11.80 -22.91
C LYS A 57 3.43 -11.92 -21.81
N ARG A 58 4.71 -11.73 -22.13
CA ARG A 58 5.79 -11.71 -21.12
C ARG A 58 5.57 -10.60 -20.10
N LEU A 59 5.27 -9.38 -20.56
CA LEU A 59 5.03 -8.23 -19.68
C LEU A 59 3.82 -8.43 -18.76
N LEU A 60 2.76 -9.06 -19.27
CA LEU A 60 1.59 -9.43 -18.46
C LEU A 60 1.95 -10.49 -17.42
N ILE A 61 2.72 -11.52 -17.77
CA ILE A 61 3.22 -12.51 -16.81
C ILE A 61 4.08 -11.83 -15.73
N ASP A 62 4.97 -10.91 -16.12
CA ASP A 62 5.83 -10.16 -15.20
C ASP A 62 5.04 -9.27 -14.24
N SER A 63 3.84 -8.82 -14.64
CA SER A 63 2.96 -8.02 -13.78
C SER A 63 2.29 -8.83 -12.66
N LEU A 64 2.23 -10.16 -12.78
CA LEU A 64 1.63 -11.03 -11.78
C LEU A 64 2.52 -11.18 -10.53
N PRO A 65 1.93 -11.55 -9.38
CA PRO A 65 2.71 -11.91 -8.20
C PRO A 65 3.70 -13.04 -8.52
N LEU A 66 4.87 -13.03 -7.86
CA LEU A 66 5.97 -13.97 -8.14
C LEU A 66 5.52 -15.44 -8.15
N ALA A 67 4.58 -15.83 -7.28
CA ALA A 67 4.04 -17.18 -7.20
C ALA A 67 3.36 -17.65 -8.50
N TYR A 68 2.87 -16.71 -9.33
CA TYR A 68 2.14 -16.97 -10.56
C TYR A 68 2.97 -16.66 -11.82
N ARG A 69 4.24 -16.25 -11.70
CA ARG A 69 5.12 -16.01 -12.84
C ARG A 69 5.65 -17.32 -13.41
N LYS A 70 4.87 -17.94 -14.31
CA LYS A 70 5.25 -19.18 -15.00
C LYS A 70 5.34 -18.93 -16.50
N TYR A 71 6.48 -19.28 -17.09
CA TYR A 71 6.72 -19.16 -18.53
C TYR A 71 6.66 -20.55 -19.17
N GLU A 72 5.45 -21.10 -19.23
CA GLU A 72 5.19 -22.37 -19.91
C GLU A 72 4.91 -22.11 -21.39
N LEU A 73 5.47 -22.95 -22.26
CA LEU A 73 5.19 -22.92 -23.70
C LEU A 73 4.17 -24.00 -24.04
N ASP A 74 3.24 -23.67 -24.93
CA ASP A 74 2.26 -24.59 -25.51
C ASP A 74 2.91 -25.47 -26.60
N HIS A 75 2.17 -26.46 -27.10
CA HIS A 75 2.61 -27.36 -28.18
C HIS A 75 2.99 -26.62 -29.47
N GLU A 76 2.47 -25.41 -29.65
CA GLU A 76 2.77 -24.49 -30.76
C GLU A 76 3.98 -23.56 -30.49
N GLY A 77 4.67 -23.73 -29.36
CA GLY A 77 5.80 -22.89 -28.95
C GLY A 77 5.41 -21.49 -28.45
N ARG A 78 4.14 -21.26 -28.12
CA ARG A 78 3.61 -19.97 -27.66
C ARG A 78 3.53 -19.94 -26.13
N LEU A 79 3.74 -18.76 -25.52
CA LEU A 79 3.56 -18.59 -24.07
C LEU A 79 2.11 -18.84 -23.66
N LYS A 80 1.92 -19.80 -22.76
CA LYS A 80 0.63 -20.14 -22.13
C LYS A 80 0.29 -19.15 -21.02
N CYS A 81 -1.00 -18.90 -20.80
CA CYS A 81 -1.43 -18.08 -19.66
C CYS A 81 -1.16 -18.85 -18.36
N PRO A 82 -0.47 -18.26 -17.38
CA PRO A 82 -0.21 -18.91 -16.10
C PRO A 82 -1.47 -19.00 -15.21
N LEU A 83 -2.53 -18.27 -15.54
CA LEU A 83 -3.78 -18.23 -14.80
C LEU A 83 -4.85 -19.07 -15.53
N PRO A 84 -5.51 -20.01 -14.83
CA PRO A 84 -6.65 -20.72 -15.41
C PRO A 84 -7.88 -19.81 -15.45
N THR A 85 -8.78 -20.04 -16.40
CA THR A 85 -10.02 -19.26 -16.54
C THR A 85 -10.93 -19.40 -15.32
N GLU A 86 -11.02 -20.61 -14.74
CA GLU A 86 -11.81 -20.89 -13.53
C GLU A 86 -11.39 -20.02 -12.33
N PHE A 87 -10.08 -19.76 -12.20
CA PHE A 87 -9.57 -18.89 -11.14
C PHE A 87 -10.10 -17.47 -11.29
N VAL A 88 -10.13 -16.94 -12.52
CA VAL A 88 -10.66 -15.59 -12.77
C VAL A 88 -12.18 -15.55 -12.60
N LEU A 89 -12.89 -16.64 -12.92
CA LEU A 89 -14.34 -16.73 -12.81
C LEU A 89 -14.83 -16.78 -11.36
N ASP A 90 -14.19 -17.59 -10.52
CA ASP A 90 -14.74 -17.96 -9.22
C ASP A 90 -14.03 -17.34 -8.03
N ASP A 91 -12.83 -16.77 -8.20
CA ASP A 91 -12.06 -16.23 -7.08
C ASP A 91 -12.79 -15.04 -6.40
N PRO A 92 -13.22 -15.18 -5.13
CA PRO A 92 -13.89 -14.10 -4.42
C PRO A 92 -12.95 -12.92 -4.17
N TYR A 93 -11.64 -13.16 -4.03
CA TYR A 93 -10.67 -12.11 -3.81
C TYR A 93 -10.51 -11.21 -5.04
N LEU A 94 -10.44 -11.79 -6.24
CA LEU A 94 -10.39 -11.04 -7.49
C LEU A 94 -11.65 -10.19 -7.71
N LYS A 95 -12.84 -10.74 -7.43
CA LYS A 95 -14.11 -10.00 -7.50
C LYS A 95 -14.12 -8.81 -6.55
N ALA A 96 -13.74 -9.04 -5.28
CA ALA A 96 -13.67 -7.99 -4.27
C ALA A 96 -12.61 -6.93 -4.62
N ALA A 97 -11.43 -7.35 -5.10
CA ALA A 97 -10.36 -6.45 -5.52
C ALA A 97 -10.79 -5.58 -6.71
N THR A 98 -11.52 -6.15 -7.67
CA THR A 98 -12.06 -5.41 -8.81
C THR A 98 -13.03 -4.32 -8.36
N GLN A 99 -13.92 -4.62 -7.41
CA GLN A 99 -14.85 -3.60 -6.87
C GLN A 99 -14.11 -2.52 -6.08
N ARG A 100 -13.15 -2.90 -5.23
CA ARG A 100 -12.30 -1.95 -4.50
C ARG A 100 -11.56 -1.03 -5.46
N PHE A 101 -10.94 -1.58 -6.49
CA PHE A 101 -10.24 -0.82 -7.52
C PHE A 101 -11.14 0.22 -8.21
N LYS A 102 -12.39 -0.15 -8.51
CA LYS A 102 -13.37 0.78 -9.09
C LYS A 102 -13.72 1.92 -8.15
N ASN A 103 -13.91 1.62 -6.86
CA ASN A 103 -14.18 2.62 -5.83
C ASN A 103 -12.97 3.55 -5.65
N ASP A 104 -11.76 3.00 -5.56
CA ASP A 104 -10.52 3.75 -5.42
C ASP A 104 -10.29 4.72 -6.60
N ILE A 105 -10.66 4.31 -7.82
CA ILE A 105 -10.65 5.20 -8.99
C ILE A 105 -11.73 6.28 -8.86
N ALA A 106 -12.96 5.93 -8.49
CA ALA A 106 -14.05 6.87 -8.34
C ALA A 106 -13.75 7.94 -7.26
N GLU A 107 -13.08 7.53 -6.18
CA GLU A 107 -12.62 8.40 -5.08
C GLU A 107 -11.37 9.22 -5.44
N GLY A 108 -10.73 8.93 -6.58
CA GLY A 108 -9.60 9.70 -7.10
C GLY A 108 -8.25 9.35 -6.44
N TYR A 109 -8.13 8.19 -5.80
CA TYR A 109 -6.90 7.78 -5.12
C TYR A 109 -5.71 7.58 -6.06
N TYR A 110 -5.98 7.33 -7.33
CA TYR A 110 -4.95 7.23 -8.37
C TYR A 110 -4.60 8.57 -9.01
N GLU A 111 -5.23 9.68 -8.61
CA GLU A 111 -4.87 11.00 -9.10
C GLU A 111 -3.50 11.45 -8.55
N LYS A 112 -2.75 12.17 -9.37
CA LYS A 112 -1.38 12.60 -9.05
C LYS A 112 -1.31 13.42 -7.76
N THR A 113 -2.32 14.24 -7.50
CA THR A 113 -2.45 15.05 -6.27
C THR A 113 -2.53 14.15 -5.04
N TRP A 114 -3.42 13.17 -5.06
CA TRP A 114 -3.58 12.20 -3.97
C TRP A 114 -2.32 11.37 -3.76
N GLN A 115 -1.73 10.82 -4.83
CA GLN A 115 -0.50 10.03 -4.74
C GLN A 115 0.67 10.84 -4.17
N ASN A 116 0.76 12.13 -4.48
CA ASN A 116 1.78 13.00 -3.91
C ASN A 116 1.56 13.26 -2.43
N GLN A 117 0.31 13.47 -2.01
CA GLN A 117 -0.05 13.62 -0.60
C GLN A 117 0.25 12.33 0.18
N ALA A 118 -0.13 11.17 -0.36
CA ALA A 118 0.16 9.87 0.25
C ALA A 118 1.67 9.63 0.42
N ARG A 119 2.48 9.94 -0.61
CA ARG A 119 3.94 9.83 -0.53
C ARG A 119 4.53 10.76 0.54
N ARG A 120 4.03 12.00 0.61
CA ARG A 120 4.45 12.97 1.63
C ARG A 120 4.08 12.49 3.02
N ALA A 121 2.86 12.00 3.22
CA ALA A 121 2.40 11.45 4.49
C ALA A 121 3.25 10.25 4.95
N MET A 122 3.64 9.35 4.04
CA MET A 122 4.58 8.27 4.38
C MET A 122 5.94 8.78 4.83
N HIS A 123 6.48 9.80 4.17
CA HIS A 123 7.74 10.44 4.55
C HIS A 123 7.63 11.10 5.92
N ASP A 124 6.57 11.88 6.15
CA ASP A 124 6.35 12.59 7.40
C ASP A 124 6.13 11.63 8.58
N ARG A 125 5.47 10.48 8.37
CA ARG A 125 5.36 9.39 9.35
C ARG A 125 6.71 8.76 9.67
N ARG A 126 7.53 8.48 8.65
CA ARG A 126 8.88 7.94 8.85
C ARG A 126 9.77 8.91 9.62
N ASP A 127 9.60 10.21 9.41
CA ASP A 127 10.36 11.25 10.09
C ASP A 127 9.83 11.58 11.51
N GLY A 128 8.82 10.84 12.00
CA GLY A 128 8.28 11.03 13.36
C GLY A 128 7.54 12.34 13.58
N LYS A 129 7.13 13.05 12.51
CA LYS A 129 6.50 14.37 12.62
C LYS A 129 5.14 14.36 13.33
N PHE A 130 4.51 13.18 13.38
CA PHE A 130 3.24 13.00 14.06
C PHE A 130 3.40 12.48 15.48
N ASP A 131 4.61 12.07 15.91
CA ASP A 131 4.81 11.41 17.20
C ASP A 131 4.47 12.34 18.37
N ALA A 132 4.82 13.62 18.25
CA ALA A 132 4.47 14.64 19.24
C ALA A 132 2.94 14.87 19.33
N PHE A 133 2.26 14.92 18.19
CA PHE A 133 0.80 15.04 18.16
C PHE A 133 0.10 13.79 18.72
N LEU A 134 0.63 12.60 18.43
CA LEU A 134 0.12 11.36 19.01
C LEU A 134 0.32 11.32 20.53
N GLN A 135 1.44 11.82 21.03
CA GLN A 135 1.70 11.91 22.46
C GLN A 135 0.72 12.88 23.15
N GLU A 136 0.53 14.08 22.59
CA GLU A 136 -0.42 15.07 23.12
C GLU A 136 -1.86 14.52 23.13
N GLN A 137 -2.28 13.86 22.05
CA GLN A 137 -3.60 13.22 22.01
C GLN A 137 -3.74 12.04 22.99
N ALA A 138 -2.65 11.29 23.21
CA ALA A 138 -2.64 10.23 24.21
C ALA A 138 -2.76 10.81 25.63
N GLU A 139 -2.07 11.92 25.92
CA GLU A 139 -2.19 12.66 27.18
C GLU A 139 -3.58 13.28 27.37
N GLU A 140 -4.21 13.80 26.32
CA GLU A 140 -5.58 14.34 26.41
C GLU A 140 -6.64 13.23 26.61
N THR A 141 -6.46 12.08 25.96
CA THR A 141 -7.43 10.98 26.00
C THR A 141 -7.28 10.10 27.23
N PHE A 142 -6.05 9.89 27.70
CA PHE A 142 -5.71 8.95 28.77
C PHE A 142 -4.99 9.60 29.96
N GLY A 143 -4.63 10.88 29.88
CA GLY A 143 -4.06 11.59 31.01
C GLY A 143 -5.12 11.75 32.09
N GLU A 144 -4.84 11.20 33.27
CA GLU A 144 -5.60 11.55 34.46
C GLU A 144 -5.51 13.07 34.66
N PRO A 145 -6.64 13.78 34.83
CA PRO A 145 -6.56 15.14 35.31
C PRO A 145 -5.97 15.07 36.72
N ARG A 146 -4.71 15.50 36.85
CA ARG A 146 -4.17 15.88 38.16
C ARG A 146 -5.04 17.01 38.67
N LEU A 147 -6.06 16.66 39.43
CA LEU A 147 -6.77 17.61 40.27
C LEU A 147 -5.76 18.05 41.32
N ASP A 148 -5.24 19.25 41.14
CA ASP A 148 -4.50 19.99 42.15
C ASP A 148 -5.39 20.16 43.38
N GLY A 149 -5.27 19.21 44.30
CA GLY A 149 -5.91 19.22 45.60
C GLY A 149 -4.85 19.39 46.68
N ASP A 150 -4.29 20.59 46.79
CA ASP A 150 -3.68 21.03 48.05
C ASP A 150 -4.76 20.99 49.14
N ASN A 151 -4.81 19.90 49.91
CA ASN A 151 -5.22 19.91 51.32
C ASN A 151 -4.88 18.57 52.01
N VAL A 152 -3.90 18.68 52.91
CA VAL A 152 -3.54 17.81 54.04
C VAL A 152 -4.65 16.91 54.60
N ALA A 153 -4.37 15.61 54.73
CA ALA A 153 -4.77 14.80 55.88
C ALA A 153 -3.89 13.53 55.97
N ASP A 154 -2.97 13.58 56.93
CA ASP A 154 -2.38 12.40 57.59
C ASP A 154 -3.51 11.48 58.07
N GLY A 155 -3.55 10.26 57.54
CA GLY A 155 -4.63 9.31 57.77
C GLY A 155 -4.25 7.95 57.25
N SER A 156 -3.64 7.15 58.14
CA SER A 156 -3.37 5.74 57.96
C SER A 156 -4.61 4.97 57.49
N GLY A 157 -4.49 4.33 56.33
CA GLY A 157 -5.48 3.41 55.81
C GLY A 157 -4.78 2.38 54.95
N ASP A 158 -4.49 1.22 55.55
CA ASP A 158 -4.24 -0.02 54.83
C ASP A 158 -5.40 -0.24 53.86
N ALA A 159 -5.15 -0.01 52.58
CA ALA A 159 -5.99 -0.48 51.50
C ALA A 159 -5.14 -1.46 50.70
N ASP A 160 -5.34 -2.74 51.00
CA ASP A 160 -4.99 -3.86 50.13
C ASP A 160 -5.65 -3.63 48.76
N LEU A 161 -4.96 -2.88 47.90
CA LEU A 161 -5.20 -2.82 46.47
C LEU A 161 -4.58 -4.09 45.89
N GLU A 162 -5.38 -5.15 45.86
CA GLU A 162 -5.11 -6.36 45.11
C GLU A 162 -5.06 -5.99 43.62
N SER A 163 -3.85 -5.60 43.19
CA SER A 163 -3.48 -5.36 41.80
C SER A 163 -3.57 -6.69 41.06
N SER A 164 -4.75 -6.97 40.49
CA SER A 164 -4.97 -8.03 39.53
C SER A 164 -4.35 -7.61 38.18
N ASP A 165 -3.03 -7.45 38.17
CA ASP A 165 -2.28 -7.31 36.93
C ASP A 165 -2.03 -8.71 36.38
N GLY A 166 -2.60 -8.97 35.22
CA GLY A 166 -2.57 -10.26 34.55
C GLY A 166 -1.14 -10.71 34.30
N GLU A 167 -0.74 -11.73 35.05
CA GLU A 167 0.54 -12.45 34.96
C GLU A 167 0.75 -12.99 33.53
N TRP A 168 1.38 -12.18 32.66
CA TRP A 168 1.96 -12.68 31.42
C TRP A 168 3.12 -13.61 31.80
N ARG A 169 2.88 -14.92 31.72
CA ARG A 169 3.89 -15.95 31.96
C ARG A 169 5.07 -15.77 31.00
N ALA A 170 6.10 -15.07 31.46
CA ALA A 170 7.43 -15.11 30.90
C ALA A 170 8.09 -16.45 31.30
N ASN A 171 8.43 -17.24 30.28
CA ASN A 171 9.07 -18.54 30.42
C ASN A 171 10.54 -18.35 30.86
N PRO A 172 11.01 -18.85 32.01
CA PRO A 172 12.39 -18.64 32.45
C PRO A 172 13.29 -19.75 31.90
N ALA A 173 14.02 -19.46 30.82
CA ALA A 173 15.19 -20.26 30.44
C ALA A 173 16.39 -19.37 30.12
N LYS A 174 17.17 -19.13 31.19
CA LYS A 174 18.62 -18.85 31.22
C LYS A 174 19.07 -17.44 30.82
N ALA A 175 19.13 -16.55 31.81
CA ALA A 175 20.15 -15.51 31.89
C ALA A 175 21.26 -15.99 32.85
N LYS A 176 22.50 -16.06 32.37
CA LYS A 176 23.70 -16.12 33.22
C LYS A 176 24.32 -14.73 33.21
N HIS A 177 24.41 -14.15 34.41
CA HIS A 177 25.06 -12.90 34.75
C HIS A 177 26.57 -12.89 34.42
N ILE A 178 27.08 -11.69 34.15
CA ILE A 178 28.35 -11.03 34.59
C ILE A 178 28.46 -9.82 33.64
N GLY A 179 28.66 -8.57 34.00
CA GLY A 179 29.08 -7.87 35.22
C GLY A 179 29.46 -6.44 34.77
N HIS A 180 29.39 -5.49 35.69
CA HIS A 180 29.57 -4.04 35.52
C HIS A 180 30.77 -3.56 34.66
N GLY A 181 30.60 -2.43 33.98
CA GLY A 181 31.69 -1.63 33.41
C GLY A 181 31.21 -0.29 32.86
N GLU A 182 31.80 0.79 33.35
CA GLU A 182 31.39 2.20 33.27
C GLU A 182 31.44 2.88 31.88
N HIS A 183 30.81 4.04 31.84
CA HIS A 183 30.74 5.02 30.75
C HIS A 183 32.11 5.43 30.16
N ALA A 184 32.18 5.54 28.82
CA ALA A 184 33.06 6.48 28.15
C ALA A 184 32.40 7.02 26.87
N ILE A 185 32.26 8.34 26.84
CA ILE A 185 31.75 9.15 25.72
C ILE A 185 32.90 9.32 24.73
N GLU A 186 32.81 8.78 23.52
CA GLU A 186 33.76 9.07 22.44
C GLU A 186 33.22 10.19 21.53
N GLN A 187 33.95 11.31 21.48
CA GLN A 187 33.76 12.40 20.53
C GLN A 187 34.35 12.05 19.15
N PRO A 188 33.83 12.64 18.05
CA PRO A 188 34.27 12.33 16.69
C PRO A 188 35.59 13.05 16.33
N GLN A 189 36.63 12.28 15.97
CA GLN A 189 37.84 12.82 15.37
C GLN A 189 37.75 12.92 13.84
N VAL A 190 37.72 14.16 13.38
CA VAL A 190 38.04 14.60 12.00
C VAL A 190 39.52 14.34 11.71
N LEU A 191 39.84 13.49 10.73
CA LEU A 191 41.21 13.33 10.25
C LEU A 191 41.41 13.97 8.86
N ARG A 192 42.33 14.93 8.88
CA ARG A 192 42.76 15.84 7.81
C ARG A 192 43.45 15.14 6.65
N GLN A 193 43.17 15.65 5.45
CA GLN A 193 44.00 15.54 4.26
C GLN A 193 45.45 15.98 4.53
N LYS A 194 46.42 15.21 4.04
CA LYS A 194 47.80 15.67 3.79
C LYS A 194 48.18 15.44 2.34
N ARG A 195 48.57 16.54 1.70
CA ARG A 195 49.25 16.63 0.40
C ARG A 195 50.76 16.35 0.55
N LYS A 196 51.38 16.17 -0.62
CA LYS A 196 52.81 16.19 -1.01
C LYS A 196 53.42 14.79 -1.07
N ILE A 197 54.15 14.42 -2.13
CA ILE A 197 55.07 15.22 -2.96
C ILE A 197 54.77 15.01 -4.45
#